data_AF-A0A7C7ET46-F1
#
_entry.id   AF-A0A7C7ET46-F1
#
_cell.length_a   1.000
_cell.length_b   1.000
_cell.length_c   1.000
_cell.angle_alpha   90.00
_cell.angle_beta   90.00
_cell.angle_gamma   90.00
#
_symmetry.space_group_name_H-M   'P 1'
#
loop_
_entity.id
_entity.type
_entity.pdbx_description
1 polymer ?
#
loop_
_entity_poly.entity_id
_entity_poly.type
_entity_poly.pdbx_seq_one_letter_code
_entity_poly.pdbx_strand_id
1 'polypeptide(L)'
;MKRFLNNALLIISVFFLVSGYRVEIKNNTLPDGKEIVLEEEEEKLVFETPGCTISAESASGEIAEKVNEAGEYVSVAIELDDEFDALIEEPDQNVSIEEAQRIVKEHRENVKAHYTKTNERLVRELGLGFLEAEVEISRYSNFVFLKYGNKALTDYHIEQFKSISKNERINKVYVRSENQKKNRHQELYPMKIKTYVEPFVTQNPDYDGSGITVGMIDVGIIDKKHPNFSQTDYLIRNVWWYWESVHDHATSIGLTIAGSTGIAPGARLLVAEYCLSWSDAVEWMLDNGANIINISMSNGSSPGTYTSHAAYLDYIIRNNSVAIIGSAGNRGSKKEGGDHKVTSPKTGFNVISVGATSWLGEPLYYSSHLTSFLISKPNLSAPAELIYFPGVGDEEFGGTSYAAACVSGISALIMQSDSRYIIVPHLLGAVLAATATPSVYASEFDSSGYESVLGAGIVNCELAVTNRLRTVCFYNDTNK
;
A
#
# COMPACT_ATOMS: atom_id res chain seq x y z
N MET A 1 -13.03 15.33 1.50
CA MET A 1 -12.14 16.24 0.74
C MET A 1 -12.13 17.71 1.24
N LYS A 2 -13.28 18.34 1.57
CA LYS A 2 -13.35 19.74 2.10
C LYS A 2 -12.51 20.02 3.37
N ARG A 3 -12.36 19.05 4.28
CA ARG A 3 -11.46 19.18 5.46
C ARG A 3 -9.98 18.99 5.13
N PHE A 4 -9.65 18.22 4.08
CA PHE A 4 -8.27 17.94 3.66
C PHE A 4 -7.61 19.19 3.02
N LEU A 5 -8.40 19.96 2.26
CA LEU A 5 -7.93 21.20 1.62
C LEU A 5 -7.80 22.39 2.57
N ASN A 6 -8.63 22.48 3.62
CA ASN A 6 -8.48 23.54 4.63
C ASN A 6 -7.15 23.43 5.39
N ASN A 7 -6.66 22.20 5.60
CA ASN A 7 -5.34 21.98 6.20
C ASN A 7 -4.21 22.20 5.19
N ALA A 8 -4.40 21.87 3.90
CA ALA A 8 -3.41 22.11 2.85
C ALA A 8 -3.20 23.60 2.51
N LEU A 9 -4.25 24.43 2.56
CA LEU A 9 -4.13 25.89 2.35
C LEU A 9 -3.37 26.60 3.46
N LEU A 10 -3.34 26.04 4.69
CA LEU A 10 -2.53 26.58 5.77
C LEU A 10 -1.03 26.29 5.58
N ILE A 11 -0.68 25.17 4.93
CA ILE A 11 0.71 24.72 4.71
C ILE A 11 1.51 25.68 3.81
N ILE A 12 0.85 26.36 2.86
CA ILE A 12 1.52 27.32 1.96
C ILE A 12 1.91 28.61 2.70
N SER A 13 1.30 28.90 3.86
CA SER A 13 1.51 30.15 4.59
C SER A 13 2.76 30.17 5.49
N VAL A 14 3.39 29.01 5.75
CA VAL A 14 4.45 28.90 6.78
C VAL A 14 5.87 28.77 6.19
N PHE A 15 6.02 28.60 4.87
CA PHE A 15 7.33 28.35 4.26
C PHE A 15 8.21 29.57 3.94
N PHE A 16 7.82 30.81 4.30
CA PHE A 16 8.59 32.01 3.93
C PHE A 16 8.73 33.07 5.03
N LEU A 17 9.23 32.69 6.21
CA LEU A 17 9.62 33.66 7.25
C LEU A 17 11.14 33.85 7.44
N VAL A 18 12.00 33.20 6.63
CA VAL A 18 13.47 33.31 6.78
C VAL A 18 14.14 34.24 5.75
N SER A 19 13.39 34.93 4.87
CA SER A 19 14.03 35.86 3.89
C SER A 19 13.33 37.19 3.64
N GLY A 20 12.41 37.64 4.50
CA GLY A 20 11.93 39.03 4.48
C GLY A 20 11.06 39.43 3.28
N TYR A 21 10.50 38.47 2.54
CA TYR A 21 9.48 38.74 1.52
C TYR A 21 8.08 38.52 2.09
N ARG A 22 7.31 39.61 2.21
CA ARG A 22 5.86 39.55 2.47
C ARG A 22 5.15 39.25 1.15
N VAL A 23 4.54 38.07 1.02
CA VAL A 23 3.55 37.78 -0.02
C VAL A 23 2.17 37.76 0.64
N GLU A 24 1.31 38.67 0.22
CA GLU A 24 -0.07 38.78 0.68
C GLU A 24 -0.96 37.91 -0.24
N ILE A 25 -1.51 36.80 0.28
CA ILE A 25 -2.46 35.98 -0.48
C ILE A 25 -3.83 36.63 -0.37
N LYS A 26 -4.30 37.23 -1.46
CA LYS A 26 -5.72 37.61 -1.64
C LYS A 26 -6.37 36.57 -2.56
N ASN A 27 -7.46 35.97 -2.09
CA ASN A 27 -8.46 35.25 -2.87
C ASN A 27 -8.00 33.98 -3.62
N ASN A 28 -7.84 32.85 -2.91
CA ASN A 28 -7.97 31.47 -3.43
C ASN A 28 -7.37 31.17 -4.84
N THR A 29 -6.27 31.82 -5.23
CA THR A 29 -5.64 31.64 -6.54
C THR A 29 -4.23 31.06 -6.36
N LEU A 30 -3.95 29.97 -7.07
CA LEU A 30 -2.59 29.44 -7.24
C LEU A 30 -1.77 30.35 -8.18
N PRO A 31 -0.42 30.24 -8.20
CA PRO A 31 0.48 31.17 -8.91
C PRO A 31 0.22 31.34 -10.41
N ASP A 32 -0.57 30.47 -11.03
CA ASP A 32 -0.87 30.48 -12.47
C ASP A 32 -2.31 30.89 -12.82
N GLY A 33 -3.05 31.51 -11.89
CA GLY A 33 -4.39 32.04 -12.18
C GLY A 33 -5.49 31.00 -12.43
N LYS A 34 -5.27 29.74 -12.05
CA LYS A 34 -6.32 28.72 -12.02
C LYS A 34 -7.15 28.88 -10.73
N GLU A 35 -8.44 29.21 -10.89
CA GLU A 35 -9.42 29.16 -9.80
C GLU A 35 -9.66 27.70 -9.38
N ILE A 36 -9.69 27.45 -8.07
CA ILE A 36 -10.16 26.18 -7.52
C ILE A 36 -11.70 26.22 -7.53
N VAL A 37 -12.32 25.66 -8.55
CA VAL A 37 -13.77 25.41 -8.57
C VAL A 37 -14.04 24.21 -7.65
N LEU A 38 -14.56 24.45 -6.45
CA LEU A 38 -15.00 23.40 -5.51
C LEU A 38 -16.53 23.29 -5.50
N GLU A 39 -17.14 23.02 -6.66
CA GLU A 39 -18.60 22.86 -6.76
C GLU A 39 -19.02 21.81 -7.79
N GLU A 40 -18.47 20.60 -7.69
CA GLU A 40 -19.21 19.41 -8.14
C GLU A 40 -19.44 18.51 -6.93
N GLU A 41 -20.69 18.08 -6.70
CA GLU A 41 -20.96 16.98 -5.77
C GLU A 41 -20.16 15.78 -6.26
N GLU A 42 -19.17 15.36 -5.47
CA GLU A 42 -18.31 14.24 -5.83
C GLU A 42 -19.19 13.00 -6.03
N GLU A 43 -19.12 12.41 -7.23
CA GLU A 43 -19.90 11.23 -7.59
C GLU A 43 -19.54 10.07 -6.63
N LYS A 44 -20.51 9.68 -5.80
CA LYS A 44 -20.31 8.64 -4.78
C LYS A 44 -20.35 7.22 -5.34
N LEU A 45 -20.93 7.01 -6.52
CA LEU A 45 -20.95 5.70 -7.19
C LEU A 45 -19.87 5.67 -8.26
N VAL A 46 -18.82 4.89 -8.03
CA VAL A 46 -17.61 4.86 -8.85
C VAL A 46 -17.45 3.48 -9.47
N PHE A 47 -17.17 3.41 -10.77
CA PHE A 47 -16.90 2.15 -11.47
C PHE A 47 -15.40 1.98 -11.72
N GLU A 48 -14.82 0.93 -11.14
CA GLU A 48 -13.37 0.66 -11.17
C GLU A 48 -13.02 -0.47 -12.13
N THR A 49 -13.74 -0.52 -13.25
CA THR A 49 -13.66 -1.64 -14.18
C THR A 49 -12.59 -1.37 -15.24
N PRO A 50 -11.50 -2.16 -15.30
CA PRO A 50 -10.40 -1.90 -16.24
C PRO A 50 -10.86 -1.87 -17.69
N GLY A 51 -10.47 -0.83 -18.43
CA GLY A 51 -10.74 -0.73 -19.87
C GLY A 51 -12.20 -0.37 -20.23
N CYS A 52 -13.07 -0.13 -19.25
CA CYS A 52 -14.45 0.28 -19.47
C CYS A 52 -14.72 1.64 -18.81
N THR A 53 -15.30 2.58 -19.57
CA THR A 53 -15.81 3.84 -19.02
C THR A 53 -17.30 3.70 -18.80
N ILE A 54 -17.72 3.71 -17.53
CA ILE A 54 -19.10 3.58 -17.10
C ILE A 54 -19.46 4.85 -16.32
N SER A 55 -20.48 5.58 -16.79
CA SER A 55 -21.05 6.71 -16.07
C SER A 55 -22.13 6.21 -15.11
N ALA A 56 -22.21 6.71 -13.88
CA ALA A 56 -23.31 6.33 -12.99
C ALA A 56 -24.67 6.88 -13.44
N GLU A 57 -24.69 7.84 -14.37
CA GLU A 57 -25.91 8.37 -14.97
C GLU A 57 -26.53 7.44 -16.04
N SER A 58 -25.76 6.47 -16.55
CA SER A 58 -26.23 5.51 -17.54
C SER A 58 -27.41 4.66 -17.03
N ALA A 59 -28.19 4.12 -17.97
CA ALA A 59 -29.29 3.23 -17.65
C ALA A 59 -28.79 1.98 -16.90
N SER A 60 -29.54 1.52 -15.90
CA SER A 60 -29.09 0.46 -15.00
C SER A 60 -28.82 -0.87 -15.69
N GLY A 61 -29.59 -1.22 -16.74
CA GLY A 61 -29.31 -2.38 -17.59
C GLY A 61 -28.02 -2.26 -18.40
N GLU A 62 -27.71 -1.06 -18.93
CA GLU A 62 -26.45 -0.82 -19.66
C GLU A 62 -25.24 -0.95 -18.73
N ILE A 63 -25.36 -0.43 -17.51
CA ILE A 63 -24.32 -0.56 -16.48
C ILE A 63 -24.11 -2.04 -16.14
N ALA A 64 -25.19 -2.76 -15.86
CA ALA A 64 -25.12 -4.18 -15.49
C ALA A 64 -24.47 -5.01 -16.61
N GLU A 65 -24.87 -4.79 -17.87
CA GLU A 65 -24.27 -5.43 -19.04
C GLU A 65 -22.76 -5.18 -19.09
N LYS A 66 -22.33 -3.91 -19.07
CA LYS A 66 -20.90 -3.55 -19.14
C LYS A 66 -20.06 -4.11 -17.99
N VAL A 67 -20.59 -4.09 -16.76
CA VAL A 67 -19.90 -4.65 -15.59
C VAL A 67 -19.74 -6.15 -15.73
N ASN A 68 -20.80 -6.86 -16.15
CA ASN A 68 -20.77 -8.31 -16.33
C ASN A 68 -19.88 -8.75 -17.49
N GLU A 69 -19.79 -7.96 -18.56
CA GLU A 69 -18.92 -8.26 -19.71
C GLU A 69 -17.44 -8.03 -19.44
N ALA A 70 -17.10 -7.12 -18.53
CA ALA A 70 -15.72 -6.75 -18.29
C ALA A 70 -14.91 -7.77 -17.48
N GLY A 71 -15.56 -8.69 -16.76
CA GLY A 71 -14.87 -9.62 -15.88
C GLY A 71 -15.74 -10.77 -15.39
N GLU A 72 -15.09 -11.87 -15.01
CA GLU A 72 -15.75 -13.07 -14.48
C GLU A 72 -16.34 -12.86 -13.07
N TYR A 73 -15.80 -11.94 -12.27
CA TYR A 73 -16.15 -11.75 -10.87
C TYR A 73 -16.49 -10.30 -10.56
N VAL A 74 -17.55 -10.08 -9.77
CA VAL A 74 -17.94 -8.74 -9.34
C VAL A 74 -17.79 -8.58 -7.83
N SER A 75 -17.18 -7.47 -7.43
CA SER A 75 -17.06 -7.04 -6.05
C SER A 75 -17.48 -5.58 -5.92
N VAL A 76 -18.18 -5.25 -4.85
CA VAL A 76 -18.54 -3.86 -4.51
C VAL A 76 -17.92 -3.49 -3.18
N ALA A 77 -17.08 -2.47 -3.15
CA ALA A 77 -16.54 -1.92 -1.91
C ALA A 77 -17.36 -0.68 -1.51
N ILE A 78 -17.85 -0.67 -0.27
CA ILE A 78 -18.67 0.42 0.28
C ILE A 78 -17.85 1.06 1.39
N GLU A 79 -17.50 2.33 1.19
CA GLU A 79 -16.87 3.19 2.19
C GLU A 79 -17.97 3.87 3.02
N LEU A 80 -18.09 3.48 4.28
CA LEU A 80 -19.06 4.04 5.22
C LEU A 80 -18.56 5.39 5.76
N ASP A 81 -19.48 6.31 6.04
CA ASP A 81 -19.18 7.58 6.73
C ASP A 81 -19.03 7.32 8.24
N ASP A 82 -17.85 6.84 8.64
CA ASP A 82 -17.45 6.56 10.02
C ASP A 82 -15.95 6.81 10.19
N GLU A 83 -15.59 7.65 11.16
CA GLU A 83 -14.20 7.97 11.50
C GLU A 83 -13.86 7.41 12.89
N PHE A 84 -12.65 6.84 13.02
CA PHE A 84 -12.08 6.45 14.30
C PHE A 84 -11.08 7.53 14.75
N ASP A 85 -11.46 8.31 15.76
CA ASP A 85 -10.74 9.53 16.15
C ASP A 85 -9.69 9.33 17.25
N ALA A 86 -9.55 8.12 17.80
CA ALA A 86 -8.55 7.90 18.85
C ALA A 86 -7.14 7.87 18.23
N LEU A 87 -6.26 8.73 18.72
CA LEU A 87 -4.84 8.74 18.39
C LEU A 87 -4.04 7.97 19.43
N ILE A 88 -2.92 7.37 19.00
CA ILE A 88 -1.92 6.89 19.95
C ILE A 88 -1.13 8.11 20.45
N GLU A 89 -0.94 8.21 21.77
CA GLU A 89 -0.03 9.19 22.35
C GLU A 89 1.42 8.81 21.98
N GLU A 90 2.08 9.67 21.22
CA GLU A 90 3.46 9.44 20.79
C GLU A 90 4.41 9.57 21.99
N PRO A 91 5.26 8.57 22.27
CA PRO A 91 6.20 8.69 23.37
C PRO A 91 7.30 9.70 23.02
N ASP A 92 7.61 10.61 23.96
CA ASP A 92 8.66 11.62 23.82
C ASP A 92 10.06 11.01 23.55
N GLN A 93 10.27 9.77 24.00
CA GLN A 93 11.51 9.02 23.87
C GLN A 93 11.26 7.63 23.31
N ASN A 94 12.31 7.02 22.77
CA ASN A 94 12.28 5.63 22.33
C ASN A 94 11.91 4.70 23.50
N VAL A 95 10.95 3.80 23.29
CA VAL A 95 10.55 2.75 24.25
C VAL A 95 11.14 1.40 23.84
N SER A 96 11.00 0.35 24.65
CA SER A 96 11.38 -0.99 24.18
C SER A 96 10.47 -1.46 23.06
N ILE A 97 10.94 -2.39 22.22
CA ILE A 97 10.12 -2.96 21.14
C ILE A 97 8.88 -3.64 21.71
N GLU A 98 9.00 -4.38 22.82
CA GLU A 98 7.87 -5.05 23.48
C GLU A 98 6.80 -4.06 23.96
N GLU A 99 7.23 -2.92 24.49
CA GLU A 99 6.34 -1.84 24.91
C GLU A 99 5.62 -1.23 23.71
N ALA A 100 6.34 -0.91 22.64
CA ALA A 100 5.77 -0.38 21.41
C ALA A 100 4.74 -1.35 20.79
N GLN A 101 5.06 -2.65 20.75
CA GLN A 101 4.14 -3.69 20.28
C GLN A 101 2.88 -3.78 21.15
N ARG A 102 3.03 -3.64 22.48
CA ARG A 102 1.88 -3.61 23.41
C ARG A 102 0.96 -2.43 23.14
N ILE A 103 1.53 -1.22 22.99
CA ILE A 103 0.78 0.01 22.67
C ILE A 103 -0.01 -0.17 21.37
N VAL A 104 0.64 -0.64 20.30
CA VAL A 104 0.00 -0.87 19.00
C VAL A 104 -1.11 -1.93 19.10
N LYS A 105 -0.88 -3.01 19.86
CA LYS A 105 -1.88 -4.05 20.06
C LYS A 105 -3.12 -3.53 20.77
N GLU A 106 -2.96 -2.81 21.89
CA GLU A 106 -4.08 -2.22 22.63
C GLU A 106 -4.86 -1.21 21.77
N HIS A 107 -4.16 -0.40 20.97
CA HIS A 107 -4.80 0.50 20.01
C HIS A 107 -5.63 -0.26 18.98
N ARG A 108 -5.06 -1.30 18.35
CA ARG A 108 -5.77 -2.14 17.36
C ARG A 108 -6.98 -2.84 17.95
N GLU A 109 -6.95 -3.25 19.22
CA GLU A 109 -8.11 -3.82 19.90
C GLU A 109 -9.27 -2.80 20.00
N ASN A 110 -8.97 -1.53 20.23
CA ASN A 110 -9.97 -0.45 20.24
C ASN A 110 -10.54 -0.17 18.83
N VAL A 111 -9.66 -0.09 17.82
CA VAL A 111 -10.05 0.06 16.41
C VAL A 111 -10.98 -1.09 16.01
N LYS A 112 -10.59 -2.32 16.36
CA LYS A 112 -11.34 -3.54 16.10
C LYS A 112 -12.73 -3.51 16.73
N ALA A 113 -12.80 -3.12 18.00
CA ALA A 113 -14.06 -3.03 18.73
C ALA A 113 -15.01 -1.99 18.14
N HIS A 114 -14.47 -0.83 17.71
CA HIS A 114 -15.24 0.24 17.08
C HIS A 114 -15.83 -0.20 15.74
N TYR A 115 -15.01 -0.60 14.78
CA TYR A 115 -15.47 -0.91 13.42
C TYR A 115 -16.31 -2.18 13.36
N THR A 116 -15.99 -3.22 14.16
CA THR A 116 -16.85 -4.41 14.25
C THR A 116 -18.28 -4.01 14.63
N LYS A 117 -18.43 -3.19 15.68
CA LYS A 117 -19.75 -2.77 16.16
C LYS A 117 -20.45 -1.83 15.18
N THR A 118 -19.74 -0.82 14.67
CA THR A 118 -20.32 0.23 13.84
C THR A 118 -20.69 -0.29 12.45
N ASN A 119 -19.80 -1.04 11.80
CA ASN A 119 -20.05 -1.54 10.45
C ASN A 119 -21.16 -2.59 10.44
N GLU A 120 -21.21 -3.50 11.42
CA GLU A 120 -22.31 -4.47 11.54
C GLU A 120 -23.68 -3.79 11.72
N ARG A 121 -23.72 -2.70 12.49
CA ARG A 121 -24.94 -1.89 12.63
C ARG A 121 -25.33 -1.26 11.31
N LEU A 122 -24.40 -0.60 10.63
CA LEU A 122 -24.67 0.09 9.36
C LEU A 122 -25.06 -0.88 8.24
N VAL A 123 -24.46 -2.07 8.18
CA VAL A 123 -24.86 -3.15 7.25
C VAL A 123 -26.33 -3.52 7.43
N ARG A 124 -26.82 -3.61 8.68
CA ARG A 124 -28.23 -3.90 8.98
C ARG A 124 -29.14 -2.72 8.63
N GLU A 125 -28.77 -1.51 9.04
CA GLU A 125 -29.58 -0.28 8.82
C GLU A 125 -29.71 0.06 7.33
N LEU A 126 -28.65 -0.16 6.54
CA LEU A 126 -28.62 0.09 5.11
C LEU A 126 -29.15 -1.10 4.28
N GLY A 127 -29.46 -2.23 4.91
CA GLY A 127 -29.99 -3.41 4.22
C GLY A 127 -28.99 -4.09 3.29
N LEU A 128 -27.68 -3.92 3.48
CA LEU A 128 -26.63 -4.45 2.59
C LEU A 128 -26.63 -5.99 2.53
N GLY A 129 -27.08 -6.65 3.59
CA GLY A 129 -27.24 -8.11 3.65
C GLY A 129 -28.32 -8.69 2.73
N PHE A 130 -29.19 -7.85 2.14
CA PHE A 130 -30.27 -8.28 1.24
C PHE A 130 -29.91 -8.15 -0.25
N LEU A 131 -28.65 -7.87 -0.56
CA LEU A 131 -28.17 -7.60 -1.92
C LEU A 131 -27.60 -8.83 -2.63
N GLU A 132 -28.01 -10.04 -2.22
CA GLU A 132 -27.64 -11.33 -2.84
C GLU A 132 -26.13 -11.65 -2.93
N ALA A 133 -25.30 -10.89 -2.21
CA ALA A 133 -23.85 -11.03 -2.12
C ALA A 133 -23.41 -11.69 -0.81
N GLU A 134 -22.21 -12.27 -0.81
CA GLU A 134 -21.49 -12.52 0.44
C GLU A 134 -20.99 -11.18 0.98
N VAL A 135 -21.32 -10.86 2.23
CA VAL A 135 -20.95 -9.60 2.88
C VAL A 135 -19.74 -9.83 3.77
N GLU A 136 -18.61 -9.24 3.40
CA GLU A 136 -17.42 -9.14 4.24
C GLU A 136 -17.39 -7.77 4.89
N ILE A 137 -17.35 -7.75 6.22
CA ILE A 137 -17.38 -6.53 7.03
C ILE A 137 -15.98 -6.33 7.61
N SER A 138 -15.29 -5.25 7.24
CA SER A 138 -13.97 -4.98 7.81
C SER A 138 -14.12 -4.70 9.31
N ARG A 139 -13.20 -5.26 10.09
CA ARG A 139 -13.08 -4.99 11.52
C ARG A 139 -12.06 -3.90 11.79
N TYR A 140 -11.25 -3.50 10.82
CA TYR A 140 -10.14 -2.55 11.00
C TYR A 140 -10.26 -1.27 10.16
N SER A 141 -11.37 -1.10 9.45
CA SER A 141 -11.67 0.09 8.63
C SER A 141 -13.18 0.28 8.49
N ASN A 142 -13.60 1.42 7.94
CA ASN A 142 -14.99 1.75 7.60
C ASN A 142 -15.49 1.07 6.29
N PHE A 143 -14.80 0.04 5.80
CA PHE A 143 -15.16 -0.64 4.55
C PHE A 143 -16.04 -1.88 4.77
N VAL A 144 -16.99 -2.06 3.85
CA VAL A 144 -17.76 -3.28 3.67
C VAL A 144 -17.62 -3.75 2.23
N PHE A 145 -17.40 -5.03 2.01
CA PHE A 145 -17.26 -5.62 0.69
C PHE A 145 -18.42 -6.57 0.40
N LEU A 146 -19.10 -6.35 -0.72
CA LEU A 146 -20.12 -7.24 -1.27
C LEU A 146 -19.49 -8.07 -2.38
N LYS A 147 -19.31 -9.38 -2.15
CA LYS A 147 -18.76 -10.30 -3.14
C LYS A 147 -19.90 -11.03 -3.84
N TYR A 148 -20.10 -10.71 -5.12
CA TYR A 148 -21.07 -11.40 -5.97
C TYR A 148 -20.51 -12.68 -6.57
N GLY A 149 -19.18 -12.85 -6.55
CA GLY A 149 -18.54 -13.97 -7.21
C GLY A 149 -18.81 -13.91 -8.71
N ASN A 150 -19.16 -15.06 -9.30
CA ASN A 150 -19.54 -15.18 -10.71
C ASN A 150 -21.03 -14.88 -10.99
N LYS A 151 -21.79 -14.36 -10.01
CA LYS A 151 -23.18 -13.98 -10.23
C LYS A 151 -23.24 -12.71 -11.06
N ALA A 152 -24.03 -12.74 -12.12
CA ALA A 152 -24.29 -11.56 -12.93
C ALA A 152 -25.11 -10.53 -12.15
N LEU A 153 -24.69 -9.27 -12.21
CA LEU A 153 -25.49 -8.16 -11.73
C LEU A 153 -26.72 -7.95 -12.63
N THR A 154 -27.77 -7.38 -12.07
CA THR A 154 -29.02 -7.04 -12.76
C THR A 154 -29.35 -5.57 -12.52
N ASP A 155 -30.33 -5.03 -13.24
CA ASP A 155 -30.86 -3.68 -13.04
C ASP A 155 -31.19 -3.42 -11.57
N TYR A 156 -31.78 -4.40 -10.88
CA TYR A 156 -32.08 -4.31 -9.45
C TYR A 156 -30.83 -3.97 -8.63
N HIS A 157 -29.72 -4.69 -8.85
CA HIS A 157 -28.46 -4.46 -8.14
C HIS A 157 -27.93 -3.03 -8.37
N ILE A 158 -27.93 -2.58 -9.62
CA ILE A 158 -27.44 -1.24 -9.98
C ILE A 158 -28.34 -0.14 -9.38
N GLU A 159 -29.66 -0.32 -9.38
CA GLU A 159 -30.59 0.60 -8.70
C GLU A 159 -30.35 0.64 -7.19
N GLN A 160 -30.05 -0.49 -6.54
CA GLN A 160 -29.67 -0.50 -5.13
C GLN A 160 -28.38 0.27 -4.90
N PHE A 161 -27.34 0.09 -5.74
CA PHE A 161 -26.09 0.85 -5.60
C PHE A 161 -26.29 2.35 -5.77
N LYS A 162 -27.12 2.77 -6.74
CA LYS A 162 -27.51 4.18 -6.93
C LYS A 162 -28.30 4.74 -5.75
N SER A 163 -29.14 3.92 -5.11
CA SER A 163 -29.90 4.33 -3.94
C SER A 163 -29.00 4.47 -2.72
N ILE A 164 -28.11 3.49 -2.49
CA ILE A 164 -27.18 3.47 -1.36
C ILE A 164 -26.17 4.60 -1.45
N SER A 165 -25.64 4.90 -2.64
CA SER A 165 -24.67 5.98 -2.83
C SER A 165 -25.21 7.37 -2.49
N LYS A 166 -26.54 7.55 -2.45
CA LYS A 166 -27.19 8.81 -2.03
C LYS A 166 -27.37 8.93 -0.51
N ASN A 167 -27.11 7.87 0.25
CA ASN A 167 -27.26 7.89 1.70
C ASN A 167 -26.14 8.74 2.33
N GLU A 168 -26.47 9.53 3.36
CA GLU A 168 -25.51 10.36 4.09
C GLU A 168 -24.42 9.53 4.79
N ARG A 169 -24.75 8.27 5.18
CA ARG A 169 -23.83 7.33 5.83
C ARG A 169 -22.86 6.65 4.88
N ILE A 170 -22.85 7.03 3.60
CA ILE A 170 -22.00 6.45 2.57
C ILE A 170 -21.10 7.54 2.01
N ASN A 171 -19.79 7.31 2.06
CA ASN A 171 -18.82 8.16 1.37
C ASN A 171 -18.71 7.76 -0.09
N LYS A 172 -18.46 6.47 -0.37
CA LYS A 172 -18.32 5.95 -1.74
C LYS A 172 -18.83 4.51 -1.87
N VAL A 173 -19.31 4.19 -3.06
CA VAL A 173 -19.67 2.84 -3.52
C VAL A 173 -18.85 2.58 -4.77
N TYR A 174 -17.93 1.63 -4.67
CA TYR A 174 -17.03 1.25 -5.75
C TYR A 174 -17.49 -0.07 -6.35
N VAL A 175 -17.88 -0.08 -7.61
CA VAL A 175 -18.26 -1.30 -8.33
C VAL A 175 -17.11 -1.73 -9.21
N ARG A 176 -16.59 -2.94 -8.98
CA ARG A 176 -15.48 -3.51 -9.73
C ARG A 176 -15.88 -4.85 -10.34
N SER A 177 -15.60 -4.99 -11.63
CA SER A 177 -15.54 -6.28 -12.31
C SER A 177 -14.08 -6.67 -12.53
N GLU A 178 -13.75 -7.92 -12.21
CA GLU A 178 -12.40 -8.45 -12.32
C GLU A 178 -12.41 -9.86 -12.88
N ASN A 179 -11.38 -10.16 -13.67
CA ASN A 179 -11.10 -11.55 -14.03
C ASN A 179 -10.27 -12.17 -12.89
N GLN A 180 -10.62 -13.38 -12.45
CA GLN A 180 -9.66 -14.15 -11.68
C GLN A 180 -8.41 -14.30 -12.53
N LYS A 181 -7.28 -13.77 -12.07
CA LYS A 181 -6.00 -14.05 -12.71
C LYS A 181 -5.70 -15.55 -12.52
N LYS A 182 -6.11 -16.36 -13.51
CA LYS A 182 -5.80 -17.80 -13.60
C LYS A 182 -4.30 -18.07 -13.85
N ASN A 183 -3.54 -17.07 -14.29
CA ASN A 183 -2.12 -17.23 -14.61
C ASN A 183 -1.24 -16.76 -13.44
N ARG A 184 -0.74 -17.75 -12.69
CA ARG A 184 0.23 -17.64 -11.59
C ARG A 184 1.65 -17.30 -12.06
N HIS A 185 1.79 -16.38 -13.00
CA HIS A 185 3.10 -15.94 -13.46
C HIS A 185 3.06 -14.43 -13.71
N GLN A 186 3.44 -13.63 -12.72
CA GLN A 186 4.16 -12.40 -13.05
C GLN A 186 5.57 -12.86 -13.40
N GLU A 187 5.80 -13.02 -14.70
CA GLU A 187 7.04 -13.58 -15.26
C GLU A 187 8.25 -12.82 -14.72
N LEU A 188 9.16 -13.59 -14.15
CA LEU A 188 10.48 -13.18 -13.72
C LEU A 188 11.28 -12.79 -14.96
N TYR A 189 12.04 -11.69 -14.90
CA TYR A 189 12.92 -11.30 -15.99
C TYR A 189 14.29 -11.97 -15.83
N PRO A 190 14.68 -12.96 -16.66
CA PRO A 190 15.98 -13.61 -16.54
C PRO A 190 17.11 -12.69 -17.02
N MET A 191 18.04 -12.30 -16.15
CA MET A 191 19.26 -11.54 -16.47
C MET A 191 20.38 -11.72 -15.41
N LYS A 192 21.66 -11.65 -15.83
CA LYS A 192 22.88 -12.17 -15.14
C LYS A 192 23.37 -11.53 -13.82
N ILE A 193 23.30 -12.29 -12.72
CA ILE A 193 24.06 -12.29 -11.41
C ILE A 193 24.29 -10.98 -10.60
N LYS A 194 23.64 -10.90 -9.42
CA LYS A 194 24.14 -10.55 -8.06
C LYS A 194 23.18 -11.06 -6.98
N THR A 195 23.64 -11.80 -5.96
CA THR A 195 22.83 -12.01 -4.74
C THR A 195 22.85 -10.72 -3.92
N TYR A 196 21.69 -10.18 -3.56
CA TYR A 196 21.63 -8.96 -2.73
C TYR A 196 21.91 -9.32 -1.28
N VAL A 197 23.10 -8.98 -0.81
CA VAL A 197 23.45 -8.95 0.60
C VAL A 197 23.65 -7.48 0.95
N GLU A 198 22.86 -6.98 1.89
CA GLU A 198 22.95 -5.59 2.32
C GLU A 198 24.26 -5.39 3.11
N PRO A 199 25.22 -4.58 2.60
CA PRO A 199 26.53 -4.43 3.24
C PRO A 199 26.42 -3.90 4.67
N PHE A 200 25.44 -3.02 4.95
CA PHE A 200 25.21 -2.50 6.29
C PHE A 200 24.92 -3.62 7.30
N VAL A 201 24.04 -4.57 6.95
CA VAL A 201 23.65 -5.70 7.82
C VAL A 201 24.84 -6.61 8.09
N THR A 202 25.66 -6.88 7.07
CA THR A 202 26.86 -7.71 7.23
C THR A 202 27.88 -7.09 8.17
N GLN A 203 27.98 -5.75 8.17
CA GLN A 203 28.90 -4.99 9.01
C GLN A 203 28.35 -4.71 10.42
N ASN A 204 27.03 -4.77 10.59
CA ASN A 204 26.34 -4.46 11.84
C ASN A 204 25.31 -5.57 12.18
N PRO A 205 25.77 -6.77 12.56
CA PRO A 205 24.90 -7.94 12.75
C PRO A 205 23.90 -7.78 13.90
N ASP A 206 24.07 -6.78 14.77
CA ASP A 206 23.09 -6.41 15.81
C ASP A 206 21.81 -5.79 15.22
N TYR A 207 21.84 -5.33 13.97
CA TYR A 207 20.67 -4.91 13.21
C TYR A 207 20.22 -6.03 12.28
N ASP A 208 19.36 -6.89 12.80
CA ASP A 208 18.82 -8.07 12.12
C ASP A 208 17.28 -8.03 11.98
N GLY A 209 16.60 -7.01 12.51
CA GLY A 209 15.15 -6.90 12.51
C GLY A 209 14.45 -7.66 13.65
N SER A 210 15.20 -8.17 14.63
CA SER A 210 14.65 -8.85 15.80
C SER A 210 13.55 -8.03 16.49
N GLY A 211 12.44 -8.70 16.82
CA GLY A 211 11.27 -8.09 17.46
C GLY A 211 10.29 -7.39 16.51
N ILE A 212 10.60 -7.31 15.22
CA ILE A 212 9.72 -6.74 14.19
C ILE A 212 9.02 -7.85 13.41
N THR A 213 7.73 -7.66 13.13
CA THR A 213 6.91 -8.58 12.33
C THR A 213 6.62 -7.98 10.97
N VAL A 214 7.06 -8.66 9.90
CA VAL A 214 6.82 -8.27 8.51
C VAL A 214 5.84 -9.26 7.87
N GLY A 215 4.68 -8.77 7.46
CA GLY A 215 3.75 -9.53 6.64
C GLY A 215 4.08 -9.42 5.15
N MET A 216 3.83 -10.47 4.38
CA MET A 216 3.93 -10.48 2.93
C MET A 216 2.67 -11.06 2.29
N ILE A 217 2.08 -10.28 1.38
CA ILE A 217 0.96 -10.72 0.53
C ILE A 217 1.52 -10.94 -0.87
N ASP A 218 1.42 -12.18 -1.35
CA ASP A 218 2.04 -12.62 -2.60
C ASP A 218 1.13 -13.57 -3.38
N VAL A 219 1.56 -14.01 -4.57
CA VAL A 219 0.81 -14.93 -5.45
C VAL A 219 0.84 -16.39 -4.96
N GLY A 220 1.50 -16.65 -3.83
CA GLY A 220 1.64 -17.96 -3.22
C GLY A 220 2.23 -17.86 -1.83
N ILE A 221 2.59 -19.01 -1.26
CA ILE A 221 3.31 -19.12 0.01
C ILE A 221 4.78 -19.51 -0.21
N ILE A 222 5.60 -19.31 0.82
CA ILE A 222 7.03 -19.67 0.79
C ILE A 222 7.22 -21.20 0.80
N ASP A 223 8.32 -21.67 0.18
CA ASP A 223 8.82 -23.02 0.46
C ASP A 223 9.51 -23.05 1.82
N LYS A 224 8.75 -23.43 2.84
CA LYS A 224 9.25 -23.56 4.21
C LYS A 224 10.39 -24.59 4.40
N LYS A 225 10.65 -25.45 3.41
CA LYS A 225 11.76 -26.42 3.44
C LYS A 225 13.06 -25.82 2.91
N HIS A 226 13.01 -24.61 2.35
CA HIS A 226 14.21 -23.95 1.84
C HIS A 226 15.21 -23.71 2.98
N PRO A 227 16.49 -24.10 2.84
CA PRO A 227 17.46 -24.07 3.95
C PRO A 227 17.72 -22.67 4.51
N ASN A 228 17.57 -21.64 3.67
CA ASN A 228 17.73 -20.23 4.05
C ASN A 228 16.56 -19.71 4.94
N PHE A 229 15.51 -20.50 5.17
CA PHE A 229 14.48 -20.24 6.19
C PHE A 229 14.66 -21.05 7.48
N SER A 230 15.75 -21.81 7.64
CA SER A 230 15.93 -22.72 8.79
C SER A 230 15.94 -22.03 10.16
N GLN A 231 16.28 -20.75 10.20
CA GLN A 231 16.31 -19.92 11.41
C GLN A 231 15.24 -18.80 11.42
N THR A 232 14.45 -18.69 10.35
CA THR A 232 13.43 -17.64 10.21
C THR A 232 12.18 -18.03 11.01
N ASP A 233 11.72 -17.16 11.91
CA ASP A 233 10.38 -17.29 12.50
C ASP A 233 9.35 -16.91 11.44
N TYR A 234 8.48 -17.83 11.04
CA TYR A 234 7.41 -17.55 10.10
C TYR A 234 6.08 -18.14 10.55
N LEU A 235 5.00 -17.45 10.18
CA LEU A 235 3.64 -17.94 10.29
C LEU A 235 2.96 -17.83 8.91
N ILE A 236 2.52 -18.96 8.38
CA ILE A 236 1.80 -19.02 7.10
C ILE A 236 0.30 -19.06 7.41
N ARG A 237 -0.46 -18.15 6.81
CA ARG A 237 -1.92 -18.15 6.87
C ARG A 237 -2.41 -19.45 6.24
N ASN A 238 -3.30 -20.15 6.96
CA ASN A 238 -3.95 -21.37 6.49
C ASN A 238 -5.46 -21.13 6.44
N VAL A 239 -6.05 -21.22 5.25
CA VAL A 239 -7.48 -21.06 5.03
C VAL A 239 -8.11 -22.41 4.67
N TRP A 240 -9.00 -22.92 5.51
CA TRP A 240 -9.52 -24.30 5.44
C TRP A 240 -10.20 -24.70 4.12
N TRP A 241 -10.66 -23.74 3.30
CA TRP A 241 -11.33 -23.97 2.02
C TRP A 241 -10.44 -23.68 0.79
N TYR A 242 -9.21 -23.21 1.01
CA TYR A 242 -8.28 -22.81 -0.04
C TYR A 242 -6.96 -23.55 0.11
N TRP A 243 -6.53 -24.24 -0.95
CA TRP A 243 -5.22 -24.87 -0.95
C TRP A 243 -4.16 -23.84 -1.32
N GLU A 244 -3.39 -23.38 -0.34
CA GLU A 244 -2.25 -22.53 -0.61
C GLU A 244 -1.19 -23.27 -1.45
N SER A 245 -0.56 -22.53 -2.37
CA SER A 245 0.46 -23.07 -3.26
C SER A 245 1.82 -22.45 -2.99
N VAL A 246 2.83 -23.31 -2.79
CA VAL A 246 4.22 -22.88 -2.74
C VAL A 246 4.58 -22.26 -4.09
N HIS A 247 5.20 -21.07 -4.05
CA HIS A 247 5.55 -20.33 -5.25
C HIS A 247 6.97 -19.74 -5.14
N ASP A 248 7.75 -19.83 -6.23
CA ASP A 248 9.13 -19.34 -6.26
C ASP A 248 9.22 -17.84 -5.97
N HIS A 249 8.34 -17.04 -6.58
CA HIS A 249 8.22 -15.60 -6.29
C HIS A 249 7.97 -15.31 -4.79
N ALA A 250 7.01 -15.98 -4.15
CA ALA A 250 6.77 -15.78 -2.72
C ALA A 250 7.98 -16.20 -1.89
N THR A 251 8.61 -17.32 -2.24
CA THR A 251 9.83 -17.83 -1.58
C THR A 251 10.96 -16.82 -1.68
N SER A 252 11.27 -16.31 -2.88
CA SER A 252 12.36 -15.35 -3.10
C SER A 252 12.11 -14.01 -2.38
N ILE A 253 10.87 -13.51 -2.36
CA ILE A 253 10.49 -12.30 -1.61
C ILE A 253 10.68 -12.52 -0.10
N GLY A 254 10.23 -13.65 0.44
CA GLY A 254 10.46 -14.00 1.84
C GLY A 254 11.95 -14.09 2.18
N LEU A 255 12.77 -14.64 1.26
CA LEU A 255 14.22 -14.72 1.44
C LEU A 255 14.90 -13.35 1.43
N THR A 256 14.48 -12.43 0.56
CA THR A 256 14.99 -11.04 0.55
C THR A 256 14.72 -10.34 1.88
N ILE A 257 13.53 -10.51 2.44
CA ILE A 257 13.14 -9.84 3.68
C ILE A 257 13.84 -10.51 4.87
N ALA A 258 13.55 -11.79 5.13
CA ALA A 258 13.83 -12.44 6.41
C ALA A 258 14.52 -13.81 6.28
N GLY A 259 15.04 -14.18 5.10
CA GLY A 259 15.95 -15.32 5.01
C GLY A 259 17.21 -15.09 5.85
N SER A 260 17.94 -16.14 6.21
CA SER A 260 19.21 -16.05 6.95
C SER A 260 20.27 -15.15 6.31
N THR A 261 20.17 -14.89 5.00
CA THR A 261 21.00 -13.90 4.27
C THR A 261 20.20 -12.71 3.74
N GLY A 262 18.96 -12.56 4.19
CA GLY A 262 18.07 -11.45 3.87
C GLY A 262 18.49 -10.18 4.62
N ILE A 263 17.70 -9.12 4.45
CA ILE A 263 18.00 -7.82 5.05
C ILE A 263 17.67 -7.77 6.54
N ALA A 264 16.58 -8.41 6.94
CA ALA A 264 16.11 -8.49 8.32
C ALA A 264 15.96 -9.96 8.76
N PRO A 265 17.08 -10.72 8.87
CA PRO A 265 17.07 -12.16 9.14
C PRO A 265 16.44 -12.55 10.49
N GLY A 266 16.40 -11.64 11.47
CA GLY A 266 15.76 -11.82 12.79
C GLY A 266 14.29 -11.38 12.84
N ALA A 267 13.75 -10.78 11.77
CA ALA A 267 12.34 -10.41 11.72
C ALA A 267 11.43 -11.64 11.59
N ARG A 268 10.26 -11.57 12.21
CA ARG A 268 9.21 -12.58 12.03
C ARG A 268 8.46 -12.34 10.72
N LEU A 269 8.29 -13.38 9.90
CA LEU A 269 7.59 -13.32 8.63
C LEU A 269 6.15 -13.84 8.73
N LEU A 270 5.14 -13.04 8.40
CA LEU A 270 3.77 -13.50 8.19
C LEU A 270 3.53 -13.68 6.70
N VAL A 271 3.05 -14.84 6.26
CA VAL A 271 2.91 -15.16 4.82
C VAL A 271 1.44 -15.42 4.51
N ALA A 272 0.88 -14.68 3.56
CA ALA A 272 -0.45 -14.93 3.04
C ALA A 272 -0.43 -14.94 1.50
N GLU A 273 -0.97 -16.01 0.92
CA GLU A 273 -1.33 -16.01 -0.50
C GLU A 273 -2.57 -15.12 -0.70
N TYR A 274 -2.56 -14.32 -1.75
CA TYR A 274 -3.74 -13.55 -2.13
C TYR A 274 -4.83 -14.49 -2.66
N CYS A 275 -5.84 -14.73 -1.83
CA CYS A 275 -7.02 -15.50 -2.19
C CYS A 275 -8.29 -14.63 -2.10
N LEU A 276 -8.71 -14.04 -3.22
CA LEU A 276 -10.02 -13.38 -3.44
C LEU A 276 -10.35 -12.14 -2.58
N SER A 277 -9.71 -11.93 -1.43
CA SER A 277 -9.96 -10.79 -0.54
C SER A 277 -8.65 -10.18 -0.01
N TRP A 278 -8.46 -8.89 -0.29
CA TRP A 278 -7.38 -8.10 0.29
C TRP A 278 -7.57 -7.87 1.77
N SER A 279 -8.80 -7.58 2.19
CA SER A 279 -9.12 -7.27 3.57
C SER A 279 -8.86 -8.45 4.48
N ASP A 280 -9.28 -9.65 4.11
CA ASP A 280 -9.02 -10.86 4.89
C ASP A 280 -7.52 -11.10 5.17
N ALA A 281 -6.67 -10.92 4.16
CA ALA A 281 -5.22 -11.12 4.30
C ALA A 281 -4.58 -10.04 5.17
N VAL A 282 -4.95 -8.78 4.93
CA VAL A 282 -4.46 -7.62 5.70
C VAL A 282 -4.90 -7.71 7.15
N GLU A 283 -6.18 -7.99 7.42
CA GLU A 283 -6.70 -8.11 8.79
C GLU A 283 -6.11 -9.29 9.54
N TRP A 284 -5.83 -10.41 8.86
CA TRP A 284 -5.11 -11.53 9.47
C TRP A 284 -3.68 -11.12 9.87
N MET A 285 -3.00 -10.30 9.07
CA MET A 285 -1.68 -9.76 9.44
C MET A 285 -1.75 -8.80 10.63
N LEU A 286 -2.78 -7.95 10.70
CA LEU A 286 -3.01 -7.06 11.84
C LEU A 286 -3.28 -7.87 13.12
N ASP A 287 -4.12 -8.89 13.04
CA ASP A 287 -4.42 -9.83 14.14
C ASP A 287 -3.15 -10.57 14.64
N ASN A 288 -2.15 -10.73 13.77
CA ASN A 288 -0.87 -11.38 14.09
C ASN A 288 0.29 -10.39 14.34
N GLY A 289 -0.02 -9.11 14.57
CA GLY A 289 0.96 -8.14 15.03
C GLY A 289 1.89 -7.58 13.95
N ALA A 290 1.51 -7.62 12.67
CA ALA A 290 2.33 -7.03 11.60
C ALA A 290 2.65 -5.55 11.88
N ASN A 291 3.93 -5.18 11.79
CA ASN A 291 4.38 -3.79 11.80
C ASN A 291 4.51 -3.25 10.38
N ILE A 292 4.90 -4.12 9.45
CA ILE A 292 5.06 -3.84 8.03
C ILE A 292 4.26 -4.87 7.24
N ILE A 293 3.59 -4.46 6.16
CA ILE A 293 2.98 -5.36 5.17
C ILE A 293 3.61 -5.07 3.82
N ASN A 294 4.37 -6.02 3.29
CA ASN A 294 4.92 -6.02 1.95
C ASN A 294 3.89 -6.54 0.94
N ILE A 295 3.63 -5.79 -0.12
CA ILE A 295 2.74 -6.17 -1.23
C ILE A 295 3.54 -6.21 -2.54
N SER A 296 3.97 -7.42 -2.91
CA SER A 296 4.79 -7.66 -4.11
C SER A 296 3.96 -8.17 -5.29
N MET A 297 2.72 -7.72 -5.41
CA MET A 297 1.80 -8.15 -6.48
C MET A 297 0.79 -7.08 -6.86
N SER A 298 0.10 -7.27 -7.99
CA SER A 298 -1.03 -6.43 -8.42
C SER A 298 -2.36 -7.15 -8.24
N ASN A 299 -3.37 -6.40 -7.78
CA ASN A 299 -4.75 -6.88 -7.66
C ASN A 299 -5.53 -6.93 -8.98
N GLY A 300 -4.92 -6.49 -10.09
CA GLY A 300 -5.58 -6.45 -11.40
C GLY A 300 -6.50 -5.25 -11.63
N SER A 301 -6.66 -4.35 -10.66
CA SER A 301 -7.44 -3.12 -10.82
C SER A 301 -6.76 -2.11 -11.76
N SER A 302 -7.54 -1.11 -12.21
CA SER A 302 -7.08 -0.07 -13.14
C SER A 302 -5.79 0.61 -12.69
N PRO A 303 -4.67 0.45 -13.42
CA PRO A 303 -3.39 0.98 -13.01
C PRO A 303 -3.37 2.51 -13.17
N GLY A 304 -2.56 3.18 -12.35
CA GLY A 304 -2.38 4.62 -12.31
C GLY A 304 -3.53 5.39 -11.67
N THR A 305 -4.60 4.71 -11.23
CA THR A 305 -5.79 5.34 -10.63
C THR A 305 -5.87 5.08 -9.13
N TYR A 306 -6.53 5.97 -8.39
CA TYR A 306 -6.81 5.78 -6.96
C TYR A 306 -8.06 4.91 -6.80
N THR A 307 -7.86 3.64 -6.43
CA THR A 307 -8.92 2.62 -6.38
C THR A 307 -9.46 2.38 -4.97
N SER A 308 -10.58 1.69 -4.83
CA SER A 308 -11.17 1.22 -3.56
C SER A 308 -10.18 0.47 -2.68
N HIS A 309 -9.34 -0.40 -3.26
CA HIS A 309 -8.31 -1.09 -2.51
C HIS A 309 -7.20 -0.13 -2.01
N ALA A 310 -6.89 0.93 -2.75
CA ALA A 310 -5.94 1.95 -2.32
C ALA A 310 -6.53 2.78 -1.17
N ALA A 311 -7.81 3.16 -1.28
CA ALA A 311 -8.55 3.81 -0.19
C ALA A 311 -8.60 2.94 1.07
N TYR A 312 -8.97 1.67 0.93
CA TYR A 312 -8.95 0.70 2.03
C TYR A 312 -7.59 0.65 2.73
N LEU A 313 -6.49 0.51 1.97
CA LEU A 313 -5.15 0.49 2.56
C LEU A 313 -4.78 1.81 3.24
N ASP A 314 -5.20 2.96 2.72
CA ASP A 314 -4.95 4.25 3.36
C ASP A 314 -5.63 4.36 4.73
N TYR A 315 -6.87 3.86 4.86
CA TYR A 315 -7.55 3.76 6.16
C TYR A 315 -6.88 2.76 7.10
N ILE A 316 -6.44 1.61 6.58
CA ILE A 316 -5.71 0.63 7.38
C ILE A 316 -4.44 1.26 7.97
N ILE A 317 -3.63 1.93 7.15
CA ILE A 317 -2.38 2.57 7.59
C ILE A 317 -2.66 3.67 8.61
N ARG A 318 -3.66 4.52 8.36
CA ARG A 318 -4.02 5.65 9.22
C ARG A 318 -4.42 5.20 10.63
N ASN A 319 -5.20 4.12 10.74
CA ASN A 319 -5.87 3.77 11.99
C ASN A 319 -5.26 2.57 12.72
N ASN A 320 -4.28 1.87 12.13
CA ASN A 320 -3.82 0.60 12.70
C ASN A 320 -2.32 0.55 13.00
N SER A 321 -1.61 1.69 12.95
CA SER A 321 -0.15 1.74 13.15
C SER A 321 0.57 0.60 12.43
N VAL A 322 0.40 0.55 11.11
CA VAL A 322 1.09 -0.40 10.22
C VAL A 322 1.67 0.36 9.03
N ALA A 323 2.89 0.02 8.63
CA ALA A 323 3.45 0.49 7.36
C ALA A 323 3.06 -0.49 6.25
N ILE A 324 2.64 0.01 5.09
CA ILE A 324 2.44 -0.82 3.90
C ILE A 324 3.42 -0.37 2.83
N ILE A 325 4.22 -1.31 2.36
CA ILE A 325 5.26 -1.10 1.35
C ILE A 325 4.91 -2.00 0.17
N GLY A 326 4.87 -1.45 -1.04
CA GLY A 326 4.46 -2.22 -2.20
C GLY A 326 5.22 -1.87 -3.46
N SER A 327 5.32 -2.84 -4.37
CA SER A 327 6.01 -2.66 -5.64
C SER A 327 5.26 -1.68 -6.55
N ALA A 328 5.96 -0.78 -7.25
CA ALA A 328 5.27 0.14 -8.16
C ALA A 328 4.57 -0.62 -9.32
N GLY A 329 5.12 -1.77 -9.72
CA GLY A 329 4.65 -2.57 -10.85
C GLY A 329 5.64 -2.55 -12.00
N ASN A 330 5.49 -3.51 -12.91
CA ASN A 330 6.41 -3.73 -14.04
C ASN A 330 5.79 -3.29 -15.39
N ARG A 331 4.89 -2.29 -15.38
CA ARG A 331 4.08 -1.93 -16.55
C ARG A 331 4.83 -1.12 -17.62
N GLY A 332 6.11 -0.82 -17.44
CA GLY A 332 6.96 -0.38 -18.55
C GLY A 332 7.22 -1.49 -19.57
N SER A 333 7.09 -2.76 -19.17
CA SER A 333 7.17 -3.89 -20.09
C SER A 333 5.92 -3.98 -20.96
N LYS A 334 6.09 -4.23 -22.26
CA LYS A 334 4.99 -4.38 -23.22
C LYS A 334 4.02 -5.50 -22.85
N LYS A 335 4.52 -6.59 -22.24
CA LYS A 335 3.68 -7.72 -21.79
C LYS A 335 2.75 -7.32 -20.65
N GLU A 336 3.17 -6.38 -19.82
CA GLU A 336 2.46 -5.93 -18.62
C GLU A 336 1.63 -4.65 -18.86
N GLY A 337 1.72 -4.04 -20.04
CA GLY A 337 0.92 -2.87 -20.44
C GLY A 337 1.67 -1.85 -21.29
N GLY A 338 2.99 -1.69 -21.10
CA GLY A 338 3.81 -0.71 -21.79
C GLY A 338 3.46 0.76 -21.49
N ASP A 339 2.77 1.02 -20.37
CA ASP A 339 2.23 2.33 -20.01
C ASP A 339 2.88 2.93 -18.75
N HIS A 340 3.81 2.23 -18.10
CA HIS A 340 4.48 2.63 -16.86
C HIS A 340 3.54 3.03 -15.72
N LYS A 341 2.26 2.66 -15.77
CA LYS A 341 1.30 3.06 -14.74
C LYS A 341 1.53 2.27 -13.44
N VAL A 342 1.50 2.96 -12.30
CA VAL A 342 1.65 2.32 -10.98
C VAL A 342 0.46 1.40 -10.72
N THR A 343 0.72 0.19 -10.24
CA THR A 343 -0.31 -0.83 -10.08
C THR A 343 -1.03 -0.71 -8.74
N SER A 344 -2.36 -0.81 -8.74
CA SER A 344 -3.16 -0.87 -7.50
C SER A 344 -2.79 -2.11 -6.66
N PRO A 345 -2.89 -2.05 -5.31
CA PRO A 345 -3.33 -0.91 -4.48
C PRO A 345 -2.22 0.10 -4.14
N LYS A 346 -1.06 0.03 -4.79
CA LYS A 346 0.12 0.87 -4.50
C LYS A 346 -0.01 2.31 -5.04
N THR A 347 -1.22 2.70 -5.42
CA THR A 347 -1.59 4.09 -5.70
C THR A 347 -2.11 4.82 -4.44
N GLY A 348 -2.27 4.12 -3.31
CA GLY A 348 -2.64 4.71 -2.03
C GLY A 348 -1.68 5.82 -1.60
N PHE A 349 -2.20 6.84 -0.94
CA PHE A 349 -1.42 8.01 -0.53
C PHE A 349 -0.45 7.66 0.59
N ASN A 350 -0.87 6.81 1.53
CA ASN A 350 -0.09 6.39 2.68
C ASN A 350 0.72 5.11 2.42
N VAL A 351 0.46 4.41 1.30
CA VAL A 351 1.26 3.25 0.87
C VAL A 351 2.62 3.72 0.36
N ILE A 352 3.72 3.15 0.84
CA ILE A 352 5.06 3.43 0.33
C ILE A 352 5.28 2.59 -0.94
N SER A 353 5.18 3.23 -2.10
CA SER A 353 5.32 2.56 -3.39
C SER A 353 6.78 2.61 -3.84
N VAL A 354 7.35 1.47 -4.25
CA VAL A 354 8.79 1.35 -4.51
C VAL A 354 9.08 1.04 -5.98
N GLY A 355 9.86 1.93 -6.62
CA GLY A 355 10.38 1.75 -7.98
C GLY A 355 11.64 0.88 -8.02
N ALA A 356 12.05 0.44 -9.21
CA ALA A 356 13.19 -0.45 -9.39
C ALA A 356 14.34 0.23 -10.14
N THR A 357 15.55 0.06 -9.63
CA THR A 357 16.79 0.49 -10.29
C THR A 357 17.75 -0.66 -10.56
N SER A 358 18.72 -0.43 -11.44
CA SER A 358 19.96 -1.20 -11.49
C SER A 358 20.76 -1.02 -10.20
N TRP A 359 21.81 -1.84 -10.04
CA TRP A 359 22.79 -1.68 -8.97
C TRP A 359 23.59 -0.37 -9.04
N LEU A 360 23.57 0.31 -10.20
CA LEU A 360 24.22 1.60 -10.41
C LEU A 360 23.25 2.79 -10.24
N GLY A 361 21.97 2.51 -9.95
CA GLY A 361 20.96 3.54 -9.74
C GLY A 361 20.23 4.00 -10.99
N GLU A 362 20.41 3.32 -12.13
CA GLU A 362 19.66 3.59 -13.36
C GLU A 362 18.23 3.06 -13.22
N PRO A 363 17.18 3.84 -13.55
CA PRO A 363 15.81 3.34 -13.55
C PRO A 363 15.66 2.14 -14.49
N LEU A 364 15.06 1.05 -14.03
CA LEU A 364 14.83 -0.11 -14.90
C LEU A 364 13.64 0.13 -15.81
N TYR A 365 13.77 -0.26 -17.08
CA TYR A 365 12.78 0.02 -18.14
C TYR A 365 11.37 -0.47 -17.83
N TYR A 366 11.22 -1.52 -17.01
CA TYR A 366 9.91 -2.04 -16.65
C TYR A 366 9.24 -1.27 -15.50
N SER A 367 9.99 -0.47 -14.74
CA SER A 367 9.50 0.17 -13.50
C SER A 367 8.38 1.16 -13.79
N SER A 368 7.25 0.96 -13.12
CA SER A 368 6.12 1.88 -13.14
C SER A 368 6.40 3.14 -12.31
N HIS A 369 5.92 4.29 -12.79
CA HIS A 369 6.05 5.60 -12.14
C HIS A 369 4.91 6.58 -12.50
N LEU A 370 3.98 6.21 -13.39
CA LEU A 370 2.90 7.10 -13.80
C LEU A 370 1.63 6.90 -12.97
N THR A 371 1.06 8.00 -12.49
CA THR A 371 -0.27 8.09 -11.88
C THR A 371 -1.14 9.09 -12.66
N SER A 372 -2.45 9.02 -12.45
CA SER A 372 -3.46 9.90 -13.08
C SER A 372 -4.05 10.91 -12.08
N PHE A 373 -3.41 11.06 -10.92
CA PHE A 373 -3.83 11.92 -9.82
C PHE A 373 -2.62 12.68 -9.25
N LEU A 374 -2.88 13.65 -8.38
CA LEU A 374 -1.90 14.68 -7.98
C LEU A 374 -0.68 14.18 -7.18
N ILE A 375 -0.71 12.96 -6.65
CA ILE A 375 0.37 12.44 -5.81
C ILE A 375 1.32 11.61 -6.68
N SER A 376 2.58 12.00 -6.66
CA SER A 376 3.65 11.32 -7.38
C SER A 376 4.01 9.99 -6.74
N LYS A 377 4.33 9.04 -7.61
CA LYS A 377 4.80 7.70 -7.28
C LYS A 377 5.91 7.32 -8.27
N PRO A 378 6.84 6.42 -7.93
CA PRO A 378 7.02 5.80 -6.63
C PRO A 378 7.46 6.82 -5.55
N ASN A 379 7.37 6.43 -4.28
CA ASN A 379 7.86 7.27 -3.20
C ASN A 379 9.40 7.32 -3.17
N LEU A 380 10.03 6.19 -3.48
CA LEU A 380 11.46 6.02 -3.64
C LEU A 380 11.70 4.76 -4.49
N SER A 381 12.95 4.49 -4.81
CA SER A 381 13.33 3.29 -5.56
C SER A 381 14.39 2.48 -4.83
N ALA A 382 14.52 1.21 -5.21
CA ALA A 382 15.58 0.34 -4.69
C ALA A 382 16.16 -0.55 -5.80
N PRO A 383 17.41 -1.03 -5.64
CA PRO A 383 18.00 -1.98 -6.58
C PRO A 383 17.17 -3.27 -6.67
N ALA A 384 16.84 -3.70 -7.88
CA ALA A 384 16.00 -4.87 -8.12
C ALA A 384 16.30 -5.59 -9.44
N GLU A 385 17.57 -5.56 -9.84
CA GLU A 385 18.08 -6.17 -11.06
C GLU A 385 18.89 -7.44 -10.74
N LEU A 386 18.73 -8.50 -11.54
CA LEU A 386 19.66 -9.64 -11.59
C LEU A 386 19.80 -10.45 -10.29
N ILE A 387 18.72 -10.67 -9.54
CA ILE A 387 18.81 -11.30 -8.23
C ILE A 387 18.75 -12.83 -8.35
N TYR A 388 19.72 -13.52 -7.76
CA TYR A 388 19.79 -14.98 -7.73
C TYR A 388 19.60 -15.53 -6.31
N PHE A 389 18.70 -16.52 -6.19
CA PHE A 389 18.37 -17.24 -4.96
C PHE A 389 18.70 -18.73 -5.13
N PRO A 390 19.85 -19.21 -4.62
CA PRO A 390 20.20 -20.62 -4.71
C PRO A 390 19.12 -21.51 -4.07
N GLY A 391 18.56 -22.46 -4.82
CA GLY A 391 17.51 -23.36 -4.34
C GLY A 391 16.08 -22.89 -4.59
N VAL A 392 15.89 -21.73 -5.23
CA VAL A 392 14.58 -21.25 -5.69
C VAL A 392 14.59 -21.15 -7.22
N GLY A 393 14.05 -22.16 -7.89
CA GLY A 393 14.12 -22.27 -9.35
C GLY A 393 15.55 -22.30 -9.91
N ASP A 394 15.65 -22.35 -11.23
CA ASP A 394 16.93 -22.23 -11.98
C ASP A 394 17.04 -20.88 -12.71
N GLU A 395 16.12 -19.95 -12.45
CA GLU A 395 15.99 -18.67 -13.15
C GLU A 395 16.45 -17.48 -12.30
N GLU A 396 16.76 -16.39 -12.99
CA GLU A 396 17.13 -15.12 -12.37
C GLU A 396 15.90 -14.24 -12.20
N PHE A 397 15.87 -13.51 -11.10
CA PHE A 397 14.70 -12.75 -10.70
C PHE A 397 14.97 -11.24 -10.88
N GLY A 398 13.94 -10.53 -11.34
CA GLY A 398 13.96 -9.07 -11.49
C GLY A 398 12.54 -8.53 -11.46
N GLY A 399 12.36 -7.36 -10.86
CA GLY A 399 11.05 -6.73 -10.76
C GLY A 399 10.94 -5.80 -9.56
N THR A 400 10.02 -4.83 -9.63
CA THR A 400 9.71 -3.92 -8.51
C THR A 400 9.30 -4.65 -7.22
N SER A 401 8.88 -5.91 -7.31
CA SER A 401 8.65 -6.80 -6.16
C SER A 401 9.86 -6.92 -5.23
N TYR A 402 11.07 -7.05 -5.78
CA TYR A 402 12.29 -7.14 -4.97
C TYR A 402 12.67 -5.79 -4.37
N ALA A 403 12.43 -4.69 -5.09
CA ALA A 403 12.65 -3.36 -4.56
C ALA A 403 11.78 -3.13 -3.30
N ALA A 404 10.50 -3.50 -3.35
CA ALA A 404 9.59 -3.41 -2.21
C ALA A 404 10.01 -4.33 -1.05
N ALA A 405 10.44 -5.56 -1.34
CA ALA A 405 10.98 -6.48 -0.35
C ALA A 405 12.25 -5.89 0.32
N CYS A 406 13.12 -5.27 -0.47
CA CYS A 406 14.32 -4.61 0.05
C CYS A 406 13.97 -3.49 1.04
N VAL A 407 13.08 -2.59 0.63
CA VAL A 407 12.62 -1.49 1.49
C VAL A 407 11.86 -2.00 2.71
N SER A 408 11.12 -3.12 2.61
CA SER A 408 10.46 -3.75 3.75
C SER A 408 11.45 -4.29 4.78
N GLY A 409 12.51 -4.96 4.34
CA GLY A 409 13.59 -5.40 5.23
C GLY A 409 14.31 -4.22 5.89
N ILE A 410 14.70 -3.19 5.12
CA ILE A 410 15.33 -1.98 5.65
C ILE A 410 14.42 -1.28 6.66
N SER A 411 13.12 -1.23 6.40
CA SER A 411 12.13 -0.65 7.31
C SER A 411 12.04 -1.41 8.63
N ALA A 412 12.20 -2.73 8.62
CA ALA A 412 12.28 -3.52 9.85
C ALA A 412 13.53 -3.16 10.66
N LEU A 413 14.67 -2.94 9.99
CA LEU A 413 15.88 -2.46 10.67
C LEU A 413 15.67 -1.06 11.28
N ILE A 414 15.01 -0.15 10.56
CA ILE A 414 14.65 1.18 11.09
C ILE A 414 13.78 1.06 12.34
N MET A 415 12.74 0.23 12.31
CA MET A 415 11.85 0.00 13.46
C MET A 415 12.54 -0.68 14.64
N GLN A 416 13.44 -1.64 14.41
CA GLN A 416 14.27 -2.24 15.46
C GLN A 416 15.14 -1.18 16.12
N SER A 417 15.69 -0.30 15.29
CA SER A 417 16.59 0.74 15.72
C SER A 417 15.89 1.77 16.63
N ASP A 418 14.67 2.16 16.27
CA ASP A 418 13.86 3.14 16.98
C ASP A 418 12.39 2.71 16.95
N SER A 419 11.90 2.24 18.10
CA SER A 419 10.58 1.63 18.21
C SER A 419 9.45 2.64 18.03
N ARG A 420 9.74 3.95 18.01
CA ARG A 420 8.73 4.96 17.65
C ARG A 420 8.16 4.71 16.26
N TYR A 421 8.94 4.20 15.30
CA TYR A 421 8.41 3.86 13.97
C TYR A 421 7.41 2.68 13.99
N ILE A 422 7.37 1.88 15.07
CA ILE A 422 6.32 0.87 15.27
C ILE A 422 4.99 1.56 15.62
N ILE A 423 5.05 2.59 16.46
CA ILE A 423 3.88 3.32 16.97
C ILE A 423 3.35 4.30 15.92
N VAL A 424 4.26 5.03 15.26
CA VAL A 424 3.98 6.07 14.26
C VAL A 424 4.62 5.75 12.90
N PRO A 425 4.18 4.68 12.22
CA PRO A 425 4.79 4.23 10.97
C PRO A 425 4.63 5.21 9.81
N HIS A 426 3.75 6.22 9.91
CA HIS A 426 3.64 7.29 8.91
C HIS A 426 4.94 8.12 8.79
N LEU A 427 5.78 8.16 9.84
CA LEU A 427 7.11 8.80 9.79
C LEU A 427 8.13 8.02 8.95
N LEU A 428 7.91 6.72 8.72
CA LEU A 428 8.82 5.86 7.99
C LEU A 428 9.06 6.36 6.56
N GLY A 429 7.99 6.77 5.86
CA GLY A 429 8.09 7.31 4.50
C GLY A 429 8.97 8.57 4.45
N ALA A 430 8.88 9.44 5.46
CA ALA A 430 9.67 10.66 5.54
C ALA A 430 11.17 10.35 5.75
N VAL A 431 11.50 9.41 6.63
CA VAL A 431 12.89 9.00 6.88
C VAL A 431 13.50 8.33 5.66
N LEU A 432 12.76 7.41 5.04
CA LEU A 432 13.20 6.74 3.81
C LEU A 432 13.45 7.75 2.69
N ALA A 433 12.57 8.74 2.51
CA ALA A 433 12.75 9.79 1.52
C ALA A 433 13.93 10.73 1.86
N ALA A 434 14.05 11.19 3.11
CA ALA A 434 15.08 12.12 3.53
C ALA A 434 16.50 11.53 3.52
N THR A 435 16.61 10.20 3.59
CA THR A 435 17.88 9.47 3.58
C THR A 435 18.17 8.79 2.24
N ALA A 436 17.24 8.84 1.28
CA ALA A 436 17.45 8.33 -0.05
C ALA A 436 18.65 9.02 -0.72
N THR A 437 19.45 8.23 -1.44
CA THR A 437 20.58 8.72 -2.23
C THR A 437 20.08 9.18 -3.59
N PRO A 438 20.31 10.45 -3.98
CA PRO A 438 19.97 10.91 -5.32
C PRO A 438 20.67 10.09 -6.39
N SER A 439 19.95 9.72 -7.45
CA SER A 439 20.54 9.05 -8.60
C SER A 439 21.16 10.06 -9.56
N VAL A 440 22.31 9.72 -10.14
CA VAL A 440 22.91 10.51 -11.24
C VAL A 440 22.09 10.47 -12.53
N TYR A 441 21.10 9.56 -12.59
CA TYR A 441 20.16 9.41 -13.71
C TYR A 441 18.84 10.17 -13.49
N ALA A 442 18.70 10.86 -12.35
CA ALA A 442 17.58 11.74 -12.09
C ALA A 442 17.54 12.89 -13.11
N SER A 443 16.34 13.25 -13.56
CA SER A 443 16.17 14.24 -14.63
C SER A 443 15.12 15.29 -14.30
N GLU A 444 13.87 14.87 -14.13
CA GLU A 444 12.73 15.76 -13.94
C GLU A 444 12.18 15.62 -12.53
N PHE A 445 11.92 16.76 -11.88
CA PHE A 445 11.38 16.82 -10.53
C PHE A 445 10.02 17.49 -10.54
N ASP A 446 9.10 16.95 -9.76
CA ASP A 446 7.80 17.57 -9.54
C ASP A 446 7.85 18.68 -8.46
N SER A 447 6.72 19.32 -8.22
CA SER A 447 6.58 20.39 -7.21
C SER A 447 6.79 19.94 -5.76
N SER A 448 6.72 18.63 -5.48
CA SER A 448 7.04 18.07 -4.16
C SER A 448 8.53 17.81 -3.95
N GLY A 449 9.35 17.98 -5.00
CA GLY A 449 10.78 17.71 -4.99
C GLY A 449 11.12 16.24 -5.25
N TYR A 450 10.15 15.41 -5.63
CA TYR A 450 10.37 14.03 -6.02
C TYR A 450 10.76 13.97 -7.49
N GLU A 451 11.68 13.08 -7.82
CA GLU A 451 12.03 12.78 -9.21
C GLU A 451 10.92 11.93 -9.85
N SER A 452 10.56 12.25 -11.09
CA SER A 452 9.36 11.74 -11.76
C SER A 452 9.35 10.23 -12.01
N VAL A 453 10.51 9.57 -11.97
CA VAL A 453 10.67 8.12 -12.17
C VAL A 453 11.13 7.44 -10.87
N LEU A 454 12.04 8.07 -10.13
CA LEU A 454 12.74 7.47 -9.01
C LEU A 454 12.17 7.85 -7.63
N GLY A 455 11.27 8.82 -7.55
CA GLY A 455 10.76 9.36 -6.30
C GLY A 455 11.84 10.16 -5.57
N ALA A 456 11.96 9.97 -4.25
CA ALA A 456 13.00 10.63 -3.44
C ALA A 456 14.45 10.20 -3.79
N GLY A 457 14.63 9.13 -4.57
CA GLY A 457 15.92 8.56 -4.92
C GLY A 457 16.03 7.09 -4.56
N ILE A 458 17.26 6.60 -4.41
CA ILE A 458 17.55 5.19 -4.13
C ILE A 458 17.64 5.00 -2.61
N VAL A 459 16.96 3.98 -2.06
CA VAL A 459 17.02 3.66 -0.63
C VAL A 459 18.47 3.51 -0.15
N ASN A 460 18.77 4.06 1.02
CA ASN A 460 20.08 3.96 1.65
C ASN A 460 19.93 3.39 3.07
N CYS A 461 20.25 2.10 3.23
CA CYS A 461 20.06 1.37 4.48
C CYS A 461 20.84 2.02 5.63
N GLU A 462 22.13 2.27 5.43
CA GLU A 462 23.00 2.85 6.47
C GLU A 462 22.49 4.22 6.94
N LEU A 463 22.19 5.14 6.01
CA LEU A 463 21.69 6.46 6.38
C LEU A 463 20.32 6.37 7.05
N ALA A 464 19.42 5.51 6.56
CA ALA A 464 18.09 5.37 7.13
C ALA A 464 18.13 4.80 8.57
N VAL A 465 18.99 3.81 8.83
CA VAL A 465 19.12 3.19 10.15
C VAL A 465 19.95 4.04 11.13
N THR A 466 20.91 4.85 10.65
CA THR A 466 21.82 5.61 11.52
C THR A 466 21.47 7.09 11.70
N ASN A 467 20.92 7.78 10.68
CA ASN A 467 20.71 9.24 10.68
C ASN A 467 19.28 9.65 11.06
N ARG A 468 18.83 9.20 12.23
CA ARG A 468 17.47 9.39 12.78
C ARG A 468 17.16 10.81 13.26
N LEU A 469 18.19 11.63 13.42
CA LEU A 469 18.12 13.01 13.96
C LEU A 469 17.98 14.09 12.87
N ARG A 470 17.90 13.72 11.59
CA ARG A 470 17.73 14.68 10.48
C ARG A 470 16.28 14.89 10.06
N THR A 471 15.35 14.11 10.62
CA THR A 471 13.93 14.22 10.30
C THR A 471 13.23 14.95 11.44
N VAL A 472 12.87 16.21 11.19
CA VAL A 472 11.97 16.98 12.05
C VAL A 472 10.60 16.96 11.38
N CYS A 473 9.64 16.25 11.96
CA CYS A 473 8.26 16.31 11.52
C CYS A 473 7.57 17.45 12.26
N PHE A 474 7.09 18.44 11.50
CA PHE A 474 6.29 19.52 12.04
C PHE A 474 4.83 19.06 12.06
N TYR A 475 4.27 18.90 13.27
CA TYR A 475 2.85 18.69 13.45
C TYR A 475 2.18 20.06 13.47
N ASN A 476 1.18 20.26 12.62
CA ASN A 476 0.31 21.44 12.70
C ASN A 476 -0.75 21.16 13.78
N ASP A 477 -0.33 21.09 15.04
CA ASP A 477 -1.26 21.05 16.17
C ASP A 477 -1.67 22.50 16.48
N THR A 478 -2.93 22.82 16.25
CA THR A 478 -3.47 24.16 16.58
C THR A 478 -3.72 24.33 18.08
N ASN A 479 -3.48 23.29 18.89
CA ASN A 479 -3.67 23.29 20.34
C ASN A 479 -2.36 23.17 21.16
N LYS A 480 -1.17 23.30 20.54
CA LYS A 480 0.10 23.48 21.25
C LYS A 480 0.92 24.64 20.70
#